data_AF-A0A226X658-F1
#
_entry.id   AF-A0A226X658-F1
#
_cell.length_a   1.000
_cell.length_b   1.000
_cell.length_c   1.000
_cell.angle_alpha   90.00
_cell.angle_beta   90.00
_cell.angle_gamma   90.00
#
_symmetry.space_group_name_H-M   'P 1'
#
loop_
_entity.id
_entity.type
_entity.pdbx_description
1 polymer ?
#
loop_
_entity_poly.entity_id
_entity_poly.type
_entity_poly.pdbx_seq_one_letter_code
_entity_poly.pdbx_strand_id
1 'polypeptide(L)' 'MRLDIVLHLSHVTEATCGELDGGRPKSSMSHHFRILREAGLVQTRVAGTVHQNTLRRAELDSRFPGLMDAILSQTP' A
#
# COMPACT_ATOMS: atom_id res chain seq x y z
N MET A 1 -1.90 -8.69 -6.46
CA MET A 1 -1.18 -8.70 -5.16
C MET A 1 -0.69 -7.32 -4.73
N ARG A 2 0.40 -6.77 -5.29
CA ARG A 2 0.84 -5.40 -4.93
C ARG A 2 -0.22 -4.35 -5.28
N LEU A 3 -0.87 -4.53 -6.43
CA LEU A 3 -2.02 -3.72 -6.83
C LEU A 3 -3.16 -3.84 -5.81
N ASP A 4 -3.51 -5.04 -5.37
CA ASP A 4 -4.55 -5.28 -4.35
C ASP A 4 -4.26 -4.52 -3.05
N ILE A 5 -2.99 -4.48 -2.60
CA ILE A 5 -2.58 -3.71 -1.41
C ILE A 5 -2.81 -2.21 -1.64
N VAL A 6 -2.39 -1.69 -2.80
CA VAL A 6 -2.54 -0.27 -3.16
C VAL A 6 -4.01 0.11 -3.32
N LEU A 7 -4.82 -0.76 -3.92
CA LEU A 7 -6.27 -0.62 -4.04
C LEU A 7 -6.92 -0.60 -2.66
N HIS A 8 -6.57 -1.55 -1.79
CA HIS A 8 -7.13 -1.57 -0.44
C HIS A 8 -6.81 -0.26 0.30
N LEU A 9 -5.54 0.16 0.27
CA LEU A 9 -5.07 1.41 0.88
C LEU A 9 -5.53 2.68 0.15
N SER A 10 -6.16 2.59 -1.03
CA SER A 10 -6.81 3.74 -1.66
C SER A 10 -8.23 3.96 -1.14
N HIS A 11 -8.84 2.93 -0.55
CA HIS A 11 -10.18 2.96 0.04
C HIS A 11 -10.17 3.17 1.56
N VAL A 12 -9.08 2.83 2.23
CA VAL A 12 -8.91 3.03 3.68
C VAL A 12 -7.80 4.03 3.98
N THR A 13 -7.86 4.70 5.12
CA THR A 13 -6.81 5.63 5.53
C THR A 13 -5.53 4.89 5.90
N GLU A 14 -5.62 3.83 6.70
CA GLU A 14 -4.50 3.00 7.10
C GLU A 14 -4.95 1.54 7.27
N ALA A 15 -4.02 0.60 7.10
CA ALA A 15 -4.26 -0.82 7.37
C ALA A 15 -3.00 -1.52 7.88
N THR A 16 -3.18 -2.49 8.77
CA THR A 16 -2.11 -3.31 9.31
C THR A 16 -1.58 -4.31 8.27
N CYS A 17 -0.35 -4.80 8.46
CA CYS A 17 0.16 -5.88 7.61
C CYS A 17 -0.71 -7.14 7.61
N GLY A 18 -1.49 -7.39 8.67
CA GLY A 18 -2.41 -8.54 8.76
C GLY A 18 -3.66 -8.35 7.91
N GLU A 19 -4.26 -7.16 7.94
CA GLU A 19 -5.42 -6.83 7.09
C GLU A 19 -5.08 -6.88 5.60
N LEU A 20 -3.82 -6.59 5.26
CA LEU A 20 -3.32 -6.53 3.90
C LEU A 20 -2.73 -7.86 3.40
N ASP A 21 -2.54 -8.87 4.25
CA ASP A 21 -1.91 -10.14 3.85
C ASP A 21 -2.83 -11.02 2.99
N GLY A 22 -4.15 -10.82 3.08
CA GLY A 22 -5.15 -11.58 2.34
C GLY A 22 -5.01 -13.10 2.52
N GLY A 23 -4.61 -13.55 3.72
CA GLY A 23 -4.40 -14.96 4.05
C GLY A 23 -3.09 -15.55 3.54
N ARG A 24 -2.15 -14.73 3.08
CA ARG A 24 -0.88 -15.19 2.50
C ARG A 24 0.24 -15.26 3.56
N PRO A 25 1.30 -16.08 3.32
CA PRO A 25 2.41 -16.18 4.25
C PRO A 25 3.13 -14.85 4.49
N LYS A 26 3.51 -14.62 5.75
CA LYS A 26 4.18 -13.39 6.23
C LYS A 26 5.52 -13.11 5.53
N SER A 27 6.23 -14.17 5.13
CA SER A 27 7.50 -14.08 4.40
C SER A 27 7.33 -13.45 3.01
N SER A 28 6.27 -13.81 2.31
CA SER A 28 5.92 -13.24 1.00
C SER A 28 5.49 -11.78 1.13
N MET A 29 4.68 -11.46 2.13
CA MET A 29 4.17 -10.08 2.33
C MET A 29 5.26 -9.08 2.71
N SER A 30 6.22 -9.49 3.53
CA SER A 30 7.35 -8.63 3.95
C SER A 30 8.14 -8.09 2.75
N HIS A 31 8.35 -8.94 1.73
CA HIS A 31 9.03 -8.54 0.52
C HIS A 31 8.22 -7.51 -0.30
N HIS A 32 6.90 -7.69 -0.42
CA HIS A 32 6.04 -6.74 -1.12
C HIS A 32 5.94 -5.39 -0.42
N PHE A 33 5.81 -5.37 0.91
CA PHE A 33 5.83 -4.13 1.68
C PHE A 33 7.17 -3.40 1.57
N ARG A 34 8.29 -4.13 1.53
CA ARG A 34 9.59 -3.52 1.26
C ARG A 34 9.62 -2.85 -0.11
N ILE A 35 9.19 -3.54 -1.17
CA ILE A 35 9.15 -2.97 -2.53
C ILE A 35 8.23 -1.74 -2.58
N LEU A 36 7.04 -1.79 -1.98
CA LEU A 36 6.10 -0.67 -2.00
C LEU A 36 6.65 0.56 -1.25
N ARG A 37 7.37 0.36 -0.15
CA ARG A 37 8.06 1.44 0.57
C ARG A 37 9.22 2.02 -0.24
N GLU A 38 10.04 1.17 -0.85
CA GLU A 38 11.17 1.60 -1.68
C GLU A 38 10.70 2.37 -2.92
N ALA A 39 9.57 1.98 -3.50
CA ALA A 39 8.90 2.72 -4.58
C ALA A 39 8.27 4.04 -4.10
N GLY A 40 8.26 4.32 -2.79
CA GLY A 40 7.66 5.50 -2.19
C GLY A 40 6.13 5.52 -2.24
N LEU A 41 5.49 4.38 -2.53
CA LEU A 41 4.03 4.27 -2.66
C LEU A 41 3.35 4.23 -1.30
N VAL A 42 3.92 3.49 -0.36
CA VAL A 42 3.35 3.34 0.99
C VAL A 42 4.31 3.85 2.05
N GLN A 43 3.73 4.37 3.12
CA GLN A 43 4.43 4.67 4.37
C GLN A 43 4.04 3.64 5.41
N THR A 44 4.98 3.24 6.26
CA THR A 44 4.71 2.35 7.39
C THR A 44 5.02 3.06 8.69
N ARG A 45 4.08 3.04 9.63
CA ARG A 45 4.20 3.52 11.00
C ARG A 45 4.11 2.35 11.98
N VAL A 46 4.96 2.33 13.00
CA VAL A 46 4.84 1.38 14.11
C VAL A 46 3.79 1.91 15.09
N ALA A 47 2.73 1.15 15.30
CA ALA A 47 1.68 1.44 16.28
C ALA A 47 1.64 0.30 17.30
N GLY A 48 2.41 0.43 18.39
CA GLY A 48 2.57 -0.65 19.37
C GLY A 48 3.30 -1.86 18.76
N THR A 49 2.63 -3.00 18.69
CA THR A 49 3.17 -4.26 18.14
C THR A 49 2.84 -4.48 16.67
N VAL A 50 2.08 -3.59 16.04
CA VAL A 50 1.66 -3.71 14.64
C VAL A 50 2.27 -2.63 13.76
N HIS A 51 2.47 -2.99 12.49
CA HIS A 51 2.86 -2.08 11.42
C HIS A 51 1.61 -1.60 10.69
N GLN A 52 1.31 -0.31 10.82
CA GLN A 52 0.27 0.42 10.10
C GLN A 52 0.84 0.90 8.77
N ASN A 53 0.15 0.65 7.66
CA ASN A 53 0.55 1.08 6.32
C ASN A 53 -0.45 2.07 5.77
N THR A 54 0.05 3.10 5.10
CA THR A 54 -0.72 4.24 4.60
C THR A 54 -0.28 4.50 3.16
N LEU A 55 -1.22 4.75 2.24
CA LEU A 55 -0.87 5.14 0.87
C LEU A 55 -0.44 6.61 0.84
N ARG A 56 0.69 6.90 0.21
CA ARG A 56 1.21 8.28 0.06
C ARG A 56 0.52 9.01 -1.10
N ARG A 57 -0.80 8.87 -1.20
CA ARG A 57 -1.58 9.32 -2.35
C ARG A 57 -1.38 10.80 -2.65
N ALA A 58 -1.49 11.67 -1.65
CA ALA A 58 -1.32 13.11 -1.84
C ALA A 58 0.07 13.49 -2.39
N GLU A 59 1.13 12.84 -1.94
CA GLU A 59 2.49 13.08 -2.46
C GLU A 59 2.66 12.53 -3.89
N LEU A 60 2.09 11.36 -4.17
CA LEU A 60 2.14 10.76 -5.50
C LEU A 60 1.36 11.60 -6.50
N ASP A 61 0.17 12.06 -6.14
CA ASP A 61 -0.67 12.91 -7.00
C ASP A 61 -0.02 14.28 -7.21
N SER A 62 0.68 14.82 -6.20
CA SER A 62 1.44 16.08 -6.36
C SER A 62 2.65 15.93 -7.29
N ARG A 63 3.36 14.78 -7.25
CA ARG A 63 4.55 14.54 -8.09
C ARG A 63 4.20 14.03 -9.49
N PHE A 64 3.12 13.25 -9.58
CA PHE A 64 2.65 12.56 -10.77
C PHE A 64 1.13 12.68 -10.88
N PRO A 65 0.60 13.85 -11.25
CA PRO A 65 -0.84 14.07 -11.35
C PRO A 65 -1.51 13.05 -12.28
N GLY A 66 -2.57 12.39 -11.79
CA GLY A 66 -3.34 11.40 -12.55
C GLY A 66 -2.71 9.99 -12.62
N LEU A 67 -1.51 9.77 -12.10
CA LEU A 67 -0.88 8.45 -12.08
C LEU A 67 -1.68 7.45 -11.24
N MET A 68 -2.06 7.83 -10.02
CA MET A 68 -2.81 6.94 -9.14
C MET A 68 -4.18 6.64 -9.73
N ASP A 69 -4.87 7.63 -10.29
CA ASP A 69 -6.16 7.42 -10.95
C ASP A 69 -6.04 6.49 -12.18
N ALA A 70 -4.96 6.61 -12.95
CA ALA A 70 -4.66 5.71 -14.06
C ALA A 70 -4.34 4.27 -13.61
N ILE A 71 -3.68 4.08 -12.47
CA ILE A 71 -3.38 2.75 -11.91
C ILE A 71 -4.65 2.12 -11.33
N LEU A 72 -5.44 2.90 -10.59
CA LEU A 72 -6.66 2.42 -9.92
C LEU A 72 -7.79 2.12 -10.94
N SER A 73 -7.80 2.81 -12.07
CA SER A 73 -8.73 2.54 -13.17
C SER A 73 -8.39 1.28 -13.99
N GLN A 74 -7.17 0.73 -13.87
CA GLN A 74 -6.79 -0.55 -14.51
C GLN A 74 -7.33 -1.79 -13.78
N THR A 75 -8.44 -1.67 -13.08
CA THR A 75 -9.09 -2.83 -12.46
C THR A 75 -9.68 -3.72 -13.58
N PRO A 76 -9.33 -5.01 -13.68
CA PRO A 76 -9.94 -5.94 -14.63
C PRO A 76 -11.43 -6.19 -14.34
#